data_AF-A0A6B3FMN8-F1
#
_entry.id   AF-A0A6B3FMN8-F1
#
_cell.length_a   1.000
_cell.length_b   1.000
_cell.length_c   1.000
_cell.angle_alpha   90.00
_cell.angle_beta   90.00
_cell.angle_gamma   90.00
#
_symmetry.space_group_name_H-M   'P 1'
#
loop_
_entity.id
_entity.type
_entity.pdbx_description
1 polymer ?
#
loop_
_entity_poly.entity_id
_entity_poly.type
_entity_poly.pdbx_seq_one_letter_code
_entity_poly.pdbx_strand_id
1 'polypeptide(L)' 'PGDGDGLDSGGHGLVGMRERVTALGGALTAGPRYGGGFRVHAILPVEARTGEPERPGTAGGTGLRR' A
#
# COMPACT_ATOMS: atom_id res chain seq x y z
N PRO A 1 -30.42 -14.77 21.00
CA PRO A 1 -29.66 -15.23 19.81
C PRO A 1 -29.35 -13.98 18.99
N GLY A 2 -28.06 -13.66 18.78
CA GLY A 2 -27.67 -12.48 18.01
C GLY A 2 -27.46 -12.90 16.57
N ASP A 3 -28.44 -12.64 15.72
CA ASP A 3 -28.36 -12.86 14.29
C ASP A 3 -27.38 -11.82 13.72
N GLY A 4 -26.18 -12.26 13.36
CA GLY A 4 -25.10 -11.45 12.81
C GLY A 4 -25.38 -10.98 11.39
N ASP A 5 -26.48 -10.24 11.22
CA ASP A 5 -26.84 -9.50 10.00
C ASP A 5 -26.03 -8.19 9.98
N GLY A 6 -24.73 -8.36 9.71
CA GLY A 6 -23.79 -7.26 9.49
C GLY A 6 -22.68 -7.67 8.52
N LEU A 7 -22.90 -8.74 7.74
CA LEU A 7 -21.99 -9.20 6.68
C LEU A 7 -22.49 -8.79 5.29
N ASP A 8 -23.61 -8.10 5.25
CA ASP A 8 -24.21 -7.33 4.15
C ASP A 8 -23.40 -6.06 3.82
N SER A 9 -22.08 -6.13 3.93
CA SER A 9 -21.17 -5.26 3.19
C SER A 9 -20.63 -6.06 2.02
N GLY A 10 -21.35 -6.03 0.90
CA GLY A 10 -21.06 -6.77 -0.33
C GLY A 10 -19.55 -6.93 -0.53
N GLY A 11 -19.10 -8.19 -0.57
CA GLY A 11 -17.71 -8.64 -0.39
C GLY A 11 -16.73 -8.20 -1.47
N HIS A 12 -16.57 -6.90 -1.67
CA HIS A 12 -15.70 -6.30 -2.68
C HIS A 12 -14.34 -5.92 -2.11
N GLY A 13 -14.15 -5.97 -0.79
CA GLY A 13 -12.88 -5.56 -0.17
C GLY A 13 -11.68 -6.36 -0.70
N LEU A 14 -11.81 -7.68 -0.77
CA LEU A 14 -10.76 -8.56 -1.29
C LEU A 14 -10.68 -8.55 -2.82
N VAL A 15 -11.83 -8.47 -3.50
CA VAL A 15 -11.90 -8.36 -4.96
C VAL A 15 -11.18 -7.09 -5.43
N GLY A 16 -11.57 -5.92 -4.90
CA GLY A 16 -10.94 -4.65 -5.23
C GLY A 16 -9.48 -4.57 -4.81
N MET A 17 -9.09 -5.27 -3.74
CA MET A 17 -7.67 -5.37 -3.37
C MET A 17 -6.88 -6.21 -4.39
N ARG A 18 -7.46 -7.32 -4.87
CA ARG A 18 -6.83 -8.16 -5.90
C ARG A 18 -6.72 -7.42 -7.22
N GLU A 19 -7.74 -6.67 -7.61
CA GLU A 19 -7.71 -5.78 -8.78
C GLU A 19 -6.56 -4.79 -8.69
N ARG A 20 -6.45 -4.06 -7.57
CA ARG A 20 -5.36 -3.08 -7.36
C ARG A 20 -3.97 -3.72 -7.37
N VAL A 21 -3.79 -4.84 -6.67
CA VAL A 21 -2.49 -5.53 -6.64
C VAL A 21 -2.11 -6.05 -8.02
N THR A 22 -3.07 -6.61 -8.76
CA THR A 22 -2.84 -7.09 -10.14
C THR A 22 -2.52 -5.93 -11.08
N ALA A 23 -3.22 -4.79 -10.94
CA ALA A 23 -2.96 -3.60 -11.74
C ALA A 23 -1.53 -3.05 -11.56
N LEU A 24 -0.94 -3.23 -10.37
CA LEU A 24 0.44 -2.88 -10.07
C LEU A 24 1.45 -3.99 -10.44
N GLY A 25 1.02 -5.06 -11.11
CA GLY A 25 1.89 -6.18 -11.48
C GLY A 25 2.30 -7.06 -10.29
N GLY A 26 1.56 -7.00 -9.18
CA GLY A 26 1.80 -7.77 -7.97
C GLY A 26 0.93 -9.03 -7.86
N ALA A 27 1.01 -9.68 -6.68
CA ALA A 27 0.23 -10.87 -6.34
C ALA A 27 -0.42 -10.75 -4.96
N LEU A 28 -1.67 -11.21 -4.83
CA LEU A 28 -2.45 -11.20 -3.57
C LEU A 28 -2.91 -12.63 -3.21
N THR A 29 -2.67 -13.03 -1.96
CA THR A 29 -3.24 -14.23 -1.34
C THR A 29 -4.06 -13.82 -0.11
N ALA A 30 -5.29 -14.31 0.01
CA ALA A 30 -6.15 -14.07 1.16
C ALA A 30 -6.80 -15.38 1.62
N GLY A 31 -6.85 -15.61 2.92
CA GLY A 31 -7.46 -16.82 3.47
C GLY A 31 -7.35 -16.96 4.98
N PRO A 32 -8.03 -17.96 5.56
CA PRO A 32 -7.93 -18.27 6.98
C PRO A 32 -6.49 -18.69 7.37
N ARG A 33 -6.09 -18.37 8.60
CA ARG A 33 -4.76 -18.70 9.13
C ARG A 33 -4.86 -19.87 10.11
N TYR A 34 -3.84 -20.75 10.10
CA TYR A 34 -3.69 -21.78 11.12
C TYR A 34 -3.55 -21.16 12.51
N GLY A 35 -4.33 -21.65 13.48
CA GLY A 35 -4.47 -21.03 14.80
C GLY A 35 -5.53 -19.93 14.88
N GLY A 36 -6.32 -19.73 13.81
CA GLY A 36 -7.44 -18.79 13.79
C GLY A 36 -7.11 -17.46 13.11
N GLY A 37 -8.17 -16.70 12.86
CA GLY A 37 -8.11 -15.41 12.17
C GLY A 37 -7.97 -15.50 10.65
N PHE A 38 -7.81 -14.35 10.02
CA PHE A 38 -7.76 -14.18 8.57
C PHE A 38 -6.46 -13.46 8.20
N ARG A 39 -5.81 -13.92 7.13
CA ARG A 39 -4.58 -13.31 6.60
C ARG A 39 -4.82 -12.81 5.19
N VAL A 40 -4.30 -11.62 4.93
CA VAL A 40 -4.11 -11.07 3.58
C VAL A 40 -2.62 -10.83 3.39
N HIS A 41 -2.08 -11.28 2.27
CA HIS A 41 -0.67 -11.16 1.91
C HIS A 41 -0.56 -10.61 0.49
N ALA A 42 0.14 -9.50 0.31
CA ALA A 42 0.35 -8.84 -0.97
C ALA A 42 1.85 -8.71 -1.27
N ILE A 43 2.24 -9.00 -2.51
CA ILE A 43 3.58 -8.79 -3.04
C ILE A 43 3.45 -7.77 -4.15
N LEU A 44 4.21 -6.68 -4.06
CA LEU A 44 4.19 -5.59 -5.04
C LEU A 44 5.61 -5.32 -5.55
N PRO A 45 5.80 -5.12 -6.86
CA PRO A 45 7.03 -4.56 -7.39
C PRO A 45 7.28 -3.17 -6.78
N VAL A 46 8.52 -2.91 -6.35
CA VAL A 46 8.95 -1.58 -5.92
C VAL A 46 9.89 -1.02 -6.98
N GLU A 47 9.56 0.14 -7.51
CA GLU A 47 10.57 0.91 -8.23
C GLU A 47 11.56 1.43 -7.18
N ALA A 48 12.85 1.15 -7.39
CA ALA A 48 13.88 1.82 -6.62
C ALA A 48 13.69 3.32 -6.87
N ARG A 49 13.17 4.04 -5.87
CA ARG A 49 13.40 5.48 -5.84
C ARG A 49 14.90 5.61 -5.76
N THR A 50 15.52 5.98 -6.87
CA THR A 50 16.83 6.60 -6.86
C THR A 50 16.67 7.80 -5.96
N GLY A 51 17.02 7.63 -4.69
CA GLY A 51 17.12 8.74 -3.77
C GLY A 51 18.22 9.61 -4.34
N GLU A 52 17.83 10.63 -5.12
CA GLU A 52 18.62 11.85 -5.11
C GLU A 52 18.61 12.24 -3.61
N PRO A 53 19.76 12.19 -2.91
CA PRO A 53 19.82 12.70 -1.56
C PRO A 53 19.22 14.11 -1.63
N GLU A 54 18.22 14.37 -0.79
CA GLU A 54 17.59 15.68 -0.66
C GLU A 54 18.69 16.73 -0.80
N ARG A 55 18.71 17.47 -1.92
CA ARG A 55 19.76 18.46 -2.15
C ARG A 55 19.65 19.42 -0.97
N PRO A 56 20.63 19.47 -0.04
CA PRO A 56 20.59 20.46 1.02
C PRO A 56 20.48 21.81 0.31
N GLY A 57 19.41 22.54 0.64
CA GLY A 57 18.98 23.73 -0.08
C GLY A 57 20.16 24.60 -0.47
N THR A 58 20.18 24.98 -1.74
CA THR A 58 21.08 25.98 -2.30
C THR A 58 21.35 27.06 -1.25
N ALA A 59 22.56 27.08 -0.69
CA ALA A 59 23.06 28.25 -0.01
C ALA A 59 22.99 29.37 -1.04
N GLY A 60 22.02 30.27 -0.85
CA GLY A 60 21.79 31.43 -1.69
C GLY A 60 23.05 32.28 -1.67
N GLY A 61 23.90 32.04 -2.66
CA GLY A 61 25.02 32.89 -2.96
C GLY A 61 24.53 34.25 -3.43
N THR A 62 25.28 35.28 -3.03
CA THR A 62 25.41 36.59 -3.67
C THR A 62 24.33 37.63 -3.36
N GLY A 63 24.60 38.36 -2.28
CA GLY A 63 23.99 39.66 -1.98
C GLY A 63 24.99 40.66 -1.39
N LEU A 64 26.29 40.57 -1.70
CA LEU A 64 27.23 41.66 -1.41
C LEU A 64 27.16 42.68 -2.55
N ARG A 65 26.17 43.57 -2.44
CA ARG A 65 26.19 44.87 -3.12
C ARG A 65 27.15 45.78 -2.35
N ARG A 66 28.25 46.17 -2.98
CA ARG A 66 29.03 47.35 -2.62
C ARG A 66 29.50 48.02 -3.89
#